data_AF-D8K5Z1-F1
#
_entry.id   AF-D8K5Z1-F1
#
_cell.length_a   1.000
_cell.length_b   1.000
_cell.length_c   1.000
_cell.angle_alpha   90.00
_cell.angle_beta   90.00
_cell.angle_gamma   90.00
#
_symmetry.space_group_name_H-M   'P 1'
#
loop_
_entity.id
_entity.type
_entity.pdbx_description
1 polymer ?
#
loop_
_entity_poly.entity_id
_entity_poly.type
_entity_poly.pdbx_seq_one_letter_code
_entity_poly.pdbx_strand_id
1 'polypeptide(L)'
;MNRKRWILGLLLSLGCIILQPATAATLYRWTDASDIVRYGYQPPLGVQAVPAKEVQRALKRRGPSVNCQTLVAEHLRLIDQEIARIKALPAGLGLAYELTPAVKRELILDLLAHRAALVTGRNASDFRSPKRTELDQLRAQYEQEKSQLLETLENQEAKIRVQREQIEQERRWAGRALYFLRRSFSPIIW
;
A
#
# COMPACT_ATOMS: atom_id res chain seq x y z
N MET A 1 1.18 -42.12 -23.53
CA MET A 1 1.73 -41.20 -22.52
C MET A 1 0.79 -40.00 -22.36
N ASN A 2 0.13 -39.89 -21.20
CA ASN A 2 -1.11 -39.14 -21.00
C ASN A 2 -0.90 -37.63 -20.77
N ARG A 3 -0.98 -36.84 -21.85
CA ARG A 3 -0.94 -35.36 -21.84
C ARG A 3 -2.02 -34.69 -20.97
N LYS A 4 -3.11 -35.40 -20.64
CA LYS A 4 -4.24 -34.85 -19.85
C LYS A 4 -3.95 -34.69 -18.36
N ARG A 5 -2.93 -35.38 -17.80
CA ARG A 5 -2.60 -35.28 -16.36
C ARG A 5 -1.74 -34.06 -16.01
N TRP A 6 -1.04 -33.49 -16.99
CA TRP A 6 -0.16 -32.34 -16.77
C TRP A 6 -0.93 -31.01 -16.63
N ILE A 7 -2.02 -30.85 -17.38
CA ILE A 7 -2.82 -29.62 -17.38
C ILE A 7 -3.62 -29.46 -16.08
N LEU A 8 -4.07 -30.57 -15.48
CA LEU A 8 -4.76 -30.57 -14.19
C LEU A 8 -3.83 -30.22 -13.02
N GLY A 9 -2.55 -30.59 -13.07
CA GLY A 9 -1.57 -30.19 -12.06
C GLY A 9 -1.28 -28.70 -12.08
N LEU A 10 -1.19 -28.11 -13.28
CA LEU A 10 -0.89 -26.69 -13.47
C LEU A 10 -2.06 -25.77 -13.07
N LEU A 11 -3.31 -26.19 -13.33
CA LEU A 11 -4.51 -25.47 -12.88
C LEU A 11 -4.69 -25.53 -11.36
N LEU A 12 -4.27 -26.61 -10.70
CA LEU A 12 -4.35 -26.71 -9.23
C LEU A 12 -3.30 -25.83 -8.53
N SER A 13 -2.11 -25.66 -9.12
CA SER A 13 -1.07 -24.78 -8.58
C SER A 13 -1.34 -23.29 -8.82
N LEU A 14 -2.12 -22.92 -9.84
CA LEU A 14 -2.46 -21.52 -10.13
C LEU A 14 -3.59 -20.99 -9.23
N GLY A 15 -4.40 -21.87 -8.64
CA GLY A 15 -5.51 -21.49 -7.75
C GLY A 15 -5.09 -21.06 -6.32
N CYS A 16 -3.86 -21.37 -5.89
CA CYS A 16 -3.42 -21.10 -4.51
C CYS A 16 -2.79 -19.73 -4.27
N ILE A 17 -2.52 -18.93 -5.31
CA ILE A 17 -1.89 -17.61 -5.13
C ILE A 17 -2.94 -16.49 -4.96
N ILE A 18 -4.21 -16.74 -5.33
CA ILE A 18 -5.25 -15.69 -5.39
C ILE A 18 -6.18 -15.67 -4.16
N LEU A 19 -6.08 -16.67 -3.26
CA LEU A 19 -6.77 -16.63 -1.97
C LEU A 19 -5.80 -16.31 -0.83
N GLN A 20 -5.25 -15.11 -0.83
CA GLN A 20 -5.04 -14.46 0.46
C GLN A 20 -6.41 -13.92 0.87
N PRO A 21 -7.10 -14.51 1.88
CA PRO A 21 -8.29 -13.88 2.42
C PRO A 21 -7.91 -12.45 2.80
N ALA A 22 -8.84 -11.51 2.63
CA ALA A 22 -8.75 -10.15 3.15
C ALA A 22 -8.63 -10.20 4.68
N THR A 23 -7.47 -10.63 5.17
CA THR A 23 -7.14 -10.68 6.58
C THR A 23 -6.94 -9.24 6.98
N ALA A 24 -7.84 -8.76 7.84
CA ALA A 24 -7.66 -7.55 8.62
C ALA A 24 -6.18 -7.22 8.80
N ALA A 25 -5.74 -6.07 8.25
CA ALA A 25 -4.35 -5.65 8.30
C ALA A 25 -3.79 -5.84 9.72
N THR A 26 -2.77 -6.68 9.84
CA THR A 26 -2.20 -7.05 11.15
C THR A 26 -1.35 -5.88 11.63
N LEU A 27 -1.65 -5.38 12.83
CA LEU A 27 -0.84 -4.32 13.44
C LEU A 27 0.46 -4.95 13.98
N TYR A 28 1.59 -4.47 13.49
CA TYR A 28 2.92 -4.86 13.92
C TYR A 28 3.57 -3.79 14.79
N ARG A 29 4.50 -4.23 15.63
CA ARG A 29 5.43 -3.41 16.40
C ARG A 29 6.85 -3.74 15.94
N TRP A 30 7.67 -2.74 15.67
CA TRP A 30 9.10 -2.90 15.38
C TRP A 30 9.92 -1.75 15.98
N THR A 31 11.23 -1.87 15.97
CA THR A 31 12.15 -0.78 16.30
C THR A 31 12.77 -0.26 15.01
N ASP A 32 12.72 1.05 14.76
CA ASP A 32 13.33 1.65 13.57
C ASP A 32 14.85 1.82 13.71
N ALA A 33 15.51 2.29 12.64
CA ALA A 33 16.96 2.53 12.62
C ALA A 33 17.43 3.63 13.60
N SER A 34 16.52 4.38 14.21
CA SER A 34 16.79 5.38 15.24
C SER A 34 16.54 4.87 16.65
N ASP A 35 16.40 3.54 16.83
CA ASP A 35 16.04 2.89 18.09
C ASP A 35 14.67 3.31 18.65
N ILE A 36 13.76 3.80 17.80
CA ILE A 36 12.42 4.20 18.20
C ILE A 36 11.42 3.09 17.91
N VAL A 37 10.58 2.77 18.90
CA VAL A 37 9.49 1.80 18.73
C VAL A 37 8.40 2.39 17.85
N ARG A 38 8.04 1.66 16.80
CA ARG A 38 7.02 2.03 15.80
C ARG A 38 5.90 1.02 15.73
N TYR A 39 4.76 1.49 15.26
CA TYR A 39 3.60 0.64 14.94
C TYR A 39 3.05 0.94 13.55
N GLY A 40 2.55 -0.11 12.90
CA GLY A 40 1.97 -0.01 11.56
C GLY A 40 1.67 -1.37 10.94
N TYR A 41 1.15 -1.35 9.71
CA TYR A 41 0.71 -2.55 9.01
C TYR A 41 1.80 -3.24 8.18
N GLN A 42 2.84 -2.49 7.78
CA GLN A 42 3.87 -3.00 6.89
C GLN A 42 5.26 -2.61 7.43
N PRO A 43 5.89 -3.46 8.24
CA PRO A 43 7.21 -3.15 8.77
C PRO A 43 8.23 -2.99 7.63
N PRO A 44 9.29 -2.17 7.80
CA PRO A 44 10.36 -2.04 6.81
C PRO A 44 11.04 -3.39 6.53
N LEU A 45 11.51 -3.57 5.30
CA LEU A 45 12.23 -4.79 4.90
C LEU A 45 13.49 -4.96 5.75
N GLY A 46 13.75 -6.19 6.21
CA GLY A 46 14.92 -6.53 7.02
C GLY A 46 14.82 -6.16 8.51
N VAL A 47 13.69 -5.60 8.97
CA VAL A 47 13.47 -5.28 10.39
C VAL A 47 12.67 -6.38 11.07
N GLN A 48 13.08 -6.79 12.28
CA GLN A 48 12.30 -7.71 13.08
C GLN A 48 11.04 -7.01 13.60
N ALA A 49 9.87 -7.48 13.14
CA ALA A 49 8.58 -6.98 13.55
C ALA A 49 7.78 -8.08 14.26
N VAL A 50 7.09 -7.70 15.34
CA VAL A 50 6.28 -8.61 16.15
C VAL A 50 4.82 -8.16 16.07
N PRO A 51 3.86 -9.06 15.85
CA PRO A 51 2.44 -8.73 15.91
C PRO A 51 2.07 -8.10 17.26
N ALA A 52 1.39 -6.95 17.26
CA ALA A 52 1.01 -6.24 18.48
C ALA A 52 0.16 -7.13 19.43
N LYS A 53 -0.64 -8.04 18.86
CA LYS A 53 -1.42 -9.05 19.61
C LYS A 53 -0.52 -10.01 20.39
N GLU A 54 0.65 -10.37 19.88
CA GLU A 54 1.61 -11.23 20.58
C GLU A 54 2.31 -10.48 21.70
N VAL A 55 2.65 -9.22 21.47
CA VAL A 55 3.19 -8.33 22.51
C VAL A 55 2.21 -8.20 23.68
N GLN A 56 0.92 -8.00 23.37
CA GLN A 56 -0.14 -7.99 24.37
C GLN A 56 -0.21 -9.30 25.17
N ARG A 57 -0.13 -10.45 24.49
CA ARG A 57 -0.15 -11.77 25.15
C ARG A 57 1.06 -11.97 26.04
N ALA A 58 2.25 -11.54 25.60
CA ALA A 58 3.48 -11.64 26.38
C ALA A 58 3.41 -10.78 27.66
N LEU A 59 2.87 -9.55 27.55
CA LEU A 59 2.63 -8.68 28.70
C LEU A 59 1.61 -9.26 29.68
N LYS A 60 0.58 -9.97 29.18
CA LYS A 60 -0.43 -10.63 30.02
C LYS A 60 0.06 -11.93 30.68
N ARG A 61 0.94 -12.70 30.02
CA ARG A 61 1.41 -14.02 30.50
C ARG A 61 2.46 -13.95 31.60
N ARG A 62 3.18 -12.83 31.76
CA ARG A 62 4.15 -12.68 32.84
C ARG A 62 3.40 -12.56 34.16
N GLY A 63 3.46 -13.61 34.98
CA GLY A 63 2.90 -13.66 36.34
C GLY A 63 3.46 -12.57 37.26
N PRO A 64 2.99 -12.51 38.53
CA PRO A 64 3.21 -11.37 39.42
C PRO A 64 4.66 -11.37 39.94
N SER A 65 5.57 -10.83 39.15
CA SER A 65 6.88 -10.41 39.63
C SER A 65 7.15 -9.01 39.10
N VAL A 66 7.05 -8.05 40.03
CA VAL A 66 7.55 -6.67 40.04
C VAL A 66 8.03 -6.13 38.67
N ASN A 67 7.08 -5.61 37.87
CA ASN A 67 7.21 -4.53 36.87
C ASN A 67 6.12 -4.56 35.78
N CYS A 68 5.16 -5.49 35.82
CA CYS A 68 4.12 -5.56 34.78
C CYS A 68 3.32 -4.26 34.62
N GLN A 69 3.01 -3.54 35.72
CA GLN A 69 2.34 -2.25 35.64
C GLN A 69 3.21 -1.17 34.99
N THR A 70 4.50 -1.12 35.33
CA THR A 70 5.48 -0.20 34.73
C THR A 70 5.67 -0.47 33.25
N LEU A 71 5.79 -1.75 32.86
CA LEU A 71 5.91 -2.17 31.46
C LEU A 71 4.64 -1.86 30.65
N VAL A 72 3.46 -2.08 31.24
CA VAL A 72 2.19 -1.71 30.60
C VAL A 72 2.08 -0.20 30.45
N ALA A 73 2.44 0.57 31.49
CA ALA A 73 2.44 2.03 31.44
C ALA A 73 3.40 2.58 30.38
N GLU A 74 4.60 2.02 30.28
CA GLU A 74 5.57 2.35 29.22
C GLU A 74 4.99 2.02 27.84
N HIS A 75 4.37 0.86 27.68
CA HIS A 75 3.76 0.46 26.42
C HIS A 75 2.61 1.38 26.00
N LEU A 76 1.78 1.79 26.96
CA LEU A 76 0.71 2.77 26.74
C LEU A 76 1.30 4.12 26.31
N ARG A 77 2.39 4.57 26.95
CA ARG A 77 3.08 5.81 26.57
C ARG A 77 3.61 5.76 25.13
N LEU A 78 4.20 4.62 24.72
CA LEU A 78 4.67 4.43 23.34
C LEU A 78 3.53 4.48 22.32
N ILE A 79 2.37 3.88 22.65
CA ILE A 79 1.18 3.95 21.80
C ILE A 79 0.68 5.40 21.68
N ASP A 80 0.60 6.14 22.80
CA ASP A 80 0.13 7.52 22.81
C ASP A 80 1.07 8.44 22.01
N GLN A 81 2.39 8.23 22.11
CA GLN A 81 3.39 8.94 21.29
C GLN A 81 3.24 8.65 19.79
N GLU A 82 3.02 7.39 19.42
CA GLU A 82 2.87 7.00 18.02
C GLU A 82 1.56 7.57 17.43
N ILE A 83 0.46 7.57 18.19
CA ILE A 83 -0.79 8.24 17.80
C ILE A 83 -0.56 9.73 17.56
N ALA A 84 0.14 10.43 18.46
CA ALA A 84 0.44 11.85 18.32
C ALA A 84 1.27 12.13 17.06
N ARG A 85 2.29 11.32 16.80
CA ARG A 85 3.11 11.41 15.59
C ARG A 85 2.27 11.20 14.33
N ILE A 86 1.47 10.14 14.27
CA ILE A 86 0.64 9.84 13.10
C ILE A 86 -0.33 10.99 12.83
N LYS A 87 -0.94 11.58 13.86
CA LYS A 87 -1.80 12.77 13.73
C LYS A 87 -1.05 13.96 13.13
N ALA A 88 0.20 14.19 13.53
CA ALA A 88 1.04 15.29 13.03
C ALA A 88 1.54 15.11 11.59
N LEU A 89 1.64 13.87 11.08
CA LEU A 89 2.08 13.62 9.69
C LEU A 89 1.02 14.10 8.68
N PRO A 90 1.36 14.92 7.67
CA PRO A 90 0.41 15.30 6.63
C PRO A 90 -0.02 14.06 5.83
N ALA A 91 -1.30 14.00 5.45
CA ALA A 91 -1.79 12.93 4.59
C ALA A 91 -1.13 13.06 3.20
N GLY A 92 -0.71 11.94 2.61
CA GLY A 92 -0.16 11.89 1.25
C GLY A 92 1.36 11.96 1.10
N LEU A 93 2.14 12.26 2.15
CA LEU A 93 3.61 12.31 2.05
C LEU A 93 4.30 11.72 3.29
N GLY A 94 4.56 10.42 3.27
CA GLY A 94 5.40 9.72 4.24
C GLY A 94 6.20 8.61 3.57
N LEU A 95 7.51 8.57 3.81
CA LEU A 95 8.54 7.80 3.09
C LEU A 95 8.39 6.25 3.05
N ALA A 96 7.30 5.67 3.55
CA ALA A 96 7.08 4.22 3.54
C ALA A 96 5.62 3.79 3.28
N TYR A 97 4.69 4.73 3.14
CA TYR A 97 3.26 4.42 2.96
C TYR A 97 2.60 5.51 2.12
N GLU A 98 1.71 5.14 1.18
CA GLU A 98 0.60 6.02 0.81
C GLU A 98 -0.32 6.15 2.04
N LEU A 99 0.06 7.03 2.98
CA LEU A 99 -0.72 7.36 4.17
C LEU A 99 -1.91 8.23 3.74
N THR A 100 -2.88 7.58 3.10
CA THR A 100 -4.15 8.22 2.73
C THR A 100 -4.90 8.61 4.01
N PRO A 101 -5.80 9.62 3.95
CA PRO A 101 -6.61 10.00 5.11
C PRO A 101 -7.37 8.81 5.74
N ALA A 102 -7.84 7.87 4.92
CA ALA A 102 -8.53 6.66 5.36
C ALA A 102 -7.58 5.71 6.14
N VAL A 103 -6.43 5.37 5.56
CA VAL A 103 -5.44 4.48 6.20
C VAL A 103 -4.92 5.08 7.50
N LYS A 104 -4.69 6.40 7.52
CA LYS A 104 -4.30 7.13 8.74
C LYS A 104 -5.36 7.00 9.84
N ARG A 105 -6.64 7.13 9.51
CA ARG A 105 -7.75 6.97 10.45
C ARG A 105 -7.84 5.55 10.99
N GLU A 106 -7.72 4.55 10.12
CA GLU A 106 -7.74 3.14 10.53
C GLU A 106 -6.59 2.79 11.48
N LEU A 107 -5.38 3.25 11.17
CA LEU A 107 -4.21 3.01 12.00
C LEU A 107 -4.40 3.60 13.41
N ILE A 108 -4.95 4.81 13.50
CA ILE A 108 -5.27 5.44 14.80
C ILE A 108 -6.32 4.61 15.56
N LEU A 109 -7.38 4.15 14.88
CA LEU A 109 -8.43 3.34 15.52
C LEU A 109 -7.88 1.99 16.01
N ASP A 110 -7.00 1.36 15.24
CA ASP A 110 -6.36 0.10 15.64
C ASP A 110 -5.40 0.29 16.83
N LEU A 111 -4.66 1.40 16.88
CA LEU A 111 -3.84 1.75 18.04
C LEU A 111 -4.68 2.01 19.29
N LEU A 112 -5.82 2.70 19.15
CA LEU A 112 -6.76 2.92 20.25
C LEU A 112 -7.40 1.60 20.74
N ALA A 113 -7.76 0.71 19.82
CA ALA A 113 -8.26 -0.62 20.16
C ALA A 113 -7.20 -1.44 20.90
N HIS A 114 -5.95 -1.37 20.46
CA HIS A 114 -4.82 -2.02 21.14
C HIS A 114 -4.59 -1.46 22.55
N ARG A 115 -4.63 -0.13 22.70
CA ARG A 115 -4.57 0.56 23.99
C ARG A 115 -5.67 0.11 24.94
N ALA A 116 -6.93 0.11 24.48
CA ALA A 116 -8.08 -0.35 25.25
C ALA A 116 -7.93 -1.81 25.70
N ALA A 117 -7.37 -2.66 24.85
CA ALA A 117 -7.13 -4.07 25.13
C ALA A 117 -6.02 -4.32 26.17
N LEU A 118 -5.04 -3.41 26.28
CA LEU A 118 -4.01 -3.44 27.32
C LEU A 118 -4.59 -3.01 28.68
N VAL A 119 -5.42 -1.98 28.69
CA VAL A 119 -6.04 -1.45 29.92
C VAL A 119 -7.09 -2.43 30.49
N THR A 120 -7.95 -2.97 29.63
CA THR A 120 -9.11 -3.79 30.05
C THR A 120 -8.81 -5.28 30.16
N GLY A 121 -7.65 -5.72 29.68
CA GLY A 121 -7.33 -7.15 29.58
C GLY A 121 -8.13 -7.92 28.53
N ARG A 122 -9.00 -7.27 27.74
CA ARG A 122 -9.76 -7.89 26.63
C ARG A 122 -8.93 -7.99 25.34
N ASN A 123 -9.49 -8.53 24.25
CA ASN A 123 -8.79 -8.58 22.97
C ASN A 123 -8.99 -7.28 22.18
N ALA A 124 -8.00 -6.86 21.41
CA ALA A 124 -8.11 -5.65 20.58
C ALA A 124 -9.21 -5.76 19.52
N SER A 125 -9.57 -6.98 19.10
CA SER A 125 -10.70 -7.25 18.22
C SER A 125 -12.03 -6.77 18.79
N ASP A 126 -12.19 -6.82 20.11
CA ASP A 126 -13.47 -6.55 20.78
C ASP A 126 -13.80 -5.04 20.80
N PHE A 127 -12.79 -4.21 20.53
CA PHE A 127 -12.90 -2.75 20.45
C PHE A 127 -12.98 -2.24 19.01
N ARG A 128 -12.84 -3.12 18.02
CA ARG A 128 -13.00 -2.74 16.61
C ARG A 128 -14.48 -2.58 16.30
N SER A 129 -14.88 -1.41 15.79
CA SER A 129 -16.27 -1.11 15.46
C SER A 129 -16.76 -1.98 14.29
N PRO A 130 -18.04 -2.43 14.30
CA PRO A 130 -18.66 -3.12 13.16
C PRO A 130 -18.74 -2.26 11.88
N LYS A 131 -18.49 -0.95 11.96
CA LYS A 131 -18.38 -0.05 10.79
C LYS A 131 -17.16 -0.31 9.89
N ARG A 132 -16.32 -1.29 10.23
CA ARG A 132 -15.20 -1.70 9.38
C ARG A 132 -15.65 -2.13 7.98
N THR A 133 -16.83 -2.74 7.87
CA THR A 133 -17.42 -3.11 6.58
C THR A 133 -17.64 -1.90 5.68
N GLU A 134 -18.06 -0.74 6.24
CA GLU A 134 -18.23 0.51 5.48
C GLU A 134 -16.89 1.08 5.01
N LEU A 135 -15.85 0.99 5.85
CA LEU A 135 -14.49 1.42 5.50
C LEU A 135 -13.85 0.49 4.45
N ASP A 136 -14.03 -0.82 4.59
CA ASP A 136 -13.56 -1.82 3.64
C ASP A 136 -14.27 -1.65 2.28
N GLN A 137 -15.57 -1.31 2.27
CA GLN A 137 -16.32 -0.95 1.07
C GLN A 137 -15.80 0.34 0.42
N LEU A 138 -15.58 1.40 1.20
CA LEU A 138 -14.97 2.65 0.72
C LEU A 138 -13.59 2.39 0.11
N ARG A 139 -12.77 1.57 0.75
CA ARG A 139 -11.45 1.20 0.25
C ARG A 139 -11.54 0.44 -1.08
N ALA A 140 -12.46 -0.53 -1.18
CA ALA A 140 -12.69 -1.26 -2.41
C ALA A 140 -13.13 -0.33 -3.55
N GLN A 141 -14.00 0.65 -3.26
CA GLN A 141 -14.40 1.68 -4.22
C GLN A 141 -13.22 2.53 -4.68
N TYR A 142 -12.40 3.02 -3.74
CA TYR A 142 -11.20 3.81 -4.08
C TYR A 142 -10.19 3.05 -4.93
N GLU A 143 -9.94 1.77 -4.64
CA GLU A 143 -9.04 0.94 -5.45
C GLU A 143 -9.61 0.68 -6.85
N GLN A 144 -10.93 0.53 -6.96
CA GLN A 144 -11.61 0.39 -8.25
C GLN A 144 -11.52 1.69 -9.06
N GLU A 145 -11.78 2.85 -8.45
CA GLU A 145 -11.62 4.15 -9.11
C GLU A 145 -10.15 4.39 -9.53
N LYS A 146 -9.19 4.05 -8.67
CA LYS A 146 -7.75 4.17 -8.97
C LYS A 146 -7.36 3.33 -10.19
N SER A 147 -7.82 2.08 -10.26
CA SER A 147 -7.52 1.20 -11.40
C SER A 147 -8.17 1.69 -12.70
N GLN A 148 -9.41 2.18 -12.66
CA GLN A 148 -10.07 2.79 -13.82
C GLN A 148 -9.34 4.05 -14.32
N LEU A 149 -8.87 4.89 -13.40
CA LEU A 149 -8.10 6.09 -13.76
C LEU A 149 -6.76 5.71 -14.38
N LEU A 150 -6.07 4.71 -13.86
CA LEU A 150 -4.81 4.22 -14.43
C LEU A 150 -5.02 3.65 -15.84
N GLU A 151 -6.05 2.83 -16.04
CA GLU A 151 -6.39 2.32 -17.38
C GLU A 151 -6.73 3.45 -18.35
N THR A 152 -7.45 4.48 -17.88
CA THR A 152 -7.77 5.66 -18.69
C THR A 152 -6.51 6.43 -19.08
N LEU A 153 -5.57 6.59 -18.15
CA LEU A 153 -4.28 7.24 -18.41
C LEU A 153 -3.44 6.46 -19.42
N GLU A 154 -3.31 5.15 -19.26
CA GLU A 154 -2.58 4.29 -20.21
C GLU A 154 -3.19 4.37 -21.61
N ASN A 155 -4.52 4.36 -21.72
CA ASN A 155 -5.23 4.51 -22.99
C ASN A 155 -4.98 5.89 -23.63
N GLN A 156 -4.93 6.95 -22.83
CA GLN A 156 -4.62 8.29 -23.33
C GLN A 156 -3.17 8.41 -23.78
N GLU A 157 -2.22 7.86 -23.04
CA GLU A 157 -0.81 7.81 -23.43
C GLU A 157 -0.60 7.06 -24.75
N ALA A 158 -1.28 5.93 -24.92
CA ALA A 158 -1.26 5.17 -26.17
C ALA A 158 -1.78 6.00 -27.35
N LYS A 159 -2.89 6.74 -27.17
CA LYS A 159 -3.42 7.65 -28.20
C LYS A 159 -2.45 8.76 -28.57
N ILE A 160 -1.83 9.39 -27.56
CA ILE A 160 -0.83 10.45 -27.78
C ILE A 160 0.37 9.90 -28.53
N ARG A 161 0.81 8.67 -28.22
CA ARG A 161 1.92 8.01 -28.92
C ARG A 161 1.62 7.81 -30.41
N VAL A 162 0.44 7.27 -30.73
CA VAL A 162 0.02 7.08 -32.13
C VAL A 162 -0.08 8.42 -32.87
N GLN A 163 -0.64 9.45 -32.25
CA GLN A 163 -0.70 10.79 -32.84
C GLN A 163 0.70 11.36 -33.11
N ARG A 164 1.65 11.18 -32.18
CA ARG A 164 3.04 11.62 -32.38
C ARG A 164 3.70 10.89 -33.55
N GLU A 165 3.50 9.59 -33.67
CA GLU A 165 4.03 8.80 -34.79
C GLU A 165 3.44 9.27 -36.13
N GLN A 166 2.15 9.57 -36.19
CA GLN A 166 1.50 10.13 -37.38
C GLN A 166 2.09 11.49 -37.76
N ILE A 167 2.21 12.41 -36.81
CA ILE A 167 2.81 13.73 -37.03
C ILE A 167 4.26 13.59 -37.52
N GLU A 168 5.04 12.68 -36.95
CA GLU A 168 6.40 12.42 -37.41
C GLU A 168 6.44 11.86 -38.83
N GLN A 169 5.54 10.94 -39.18
CA GLN A 169 5.45 10.41 -40.53
C GLN A 169 5.09 11.51 -41.52
N GLU A 170 4.09 12.33 -41.24
CA GLU A 170 3.71 13.47 -42.06
C GLU A 170 4.87 14.46 -42.24
N ARG A 171 5.61 14.77 -41.17
CA ARG A 171 6.83 15.60 -41.24
C ARG A 171 7.89 14.99 -42.16
N ARG A 172 8.10 13.67 -42.10
CA ARG A 172 9.04 12.97 -43.01
C ARG A 172 8.57 13.02 -44.45
N TRP A 173 7.28 12.83 -44.71
CA TRP A 173 6.69 12.93 -46.05
C TRP A 173 6.82 14.34 -46.62
N ALA A 174 6.45 15.37 -45.84
CA ALA A 174 6.60 16.76 -46.23
C ALA A 174 8.07 17.13 -46.49
N GLY A 175 8.99 16.68 -45.64
CA GLY A 175 10.43 16.88 -45.84
C GLY A 175 10.96 16.22 -47.13
N ARG A 176 10.51 15.01 -47.45
CA ARG A 176 10.84 14.34 -48.73
C ARG A 176 10.25 15.09 -49.92
N ALA A 177 8.99 15.50 -49.86
CA ALA A 177 8.35 16.26 -50.94
C ALA A 177 9.07 17.60 -51.20
N LEU A 178 9.45 18.32 -50.14
CA LEU A 178 10.26 19.54 -50.25
C LEU A 178 11.65 19.26 -50.84
N TYR A 179 12.30 18.16 -50.46
CA TYR A 179 13.57 17.74 -51.05
C TYR A 179 13.45 17.46 -52.55
N PHE A 180 12.37 16.77 -52.98
CA PHE A 180 12.11 16.53 -54.40
C PHE A 180 11.85 17.83 -55.17
N LEU A 181 11.01 18.74 -54.64
CA LEU A 181 10.75 20.03 -55.27
C LEU A 181 12.04 20.87 -55.40
N ARG A 182 12.88 20.89 -54.37
CA ARG A 182 14.17 21.60 -54.38
C ARG A 182 15.19 20.99 -55.35
N ARG A 183 15.13 19.68 -55.60
CA ARG A 183 16.00 19.00 -56.57
C ARG A 183 15.55 19.23 -58.01
N SER A 184 14.24 19.28 -58.26
CA SER A 184 13.66 19.53 -59.59
C SER A 184 13.78 20.98 -60.05
N PHE A 185 13.88 21.92 -59.11
CA PHE A 185 14.19 23.32 -59.38
C PHE A 185 15.55 23.66 -58.78
N SER A 186 16.63 23.32 -59.49
CA SER A 186 17.93 23.93 -59.18
C SER A 186 17.80 25.44 -59.34
N PRO A 187 18.23 26.26 -58.37
CA PRO A 187 18.25 27.70 -58.57
C PRO A 187 19.18 27.96 -59.75
N ILE A 188 18.64 28.53 -60.83
CA ILE A 188 19.44 29.10 -61.89
C ILE A 188 20.11 30.32 -61.24
N ILE A 189 21.36 30.14 -60.83
CA ILE A 189 22.22 31.22 -60.37
C ILE A 189 22.50 32.09 -61.60
N TRP A 190 21.88 33.26 -61.66
CA TRP A 190 22.28 34.37 -62.54
C TRP A 190 23.25 35.26 -61.78
#